data_AF-A0A815Q5L6-F1
#
_entry.id   AF-A0A815Q5L6-F1
#
_cell.length_a   1.000
_cell.length_b   1.000
_cell.length_c   1.000
_cell.angle_alpha   90.00
_cell.angle_beta   90.00
_cell.angle_gamma   90.00
#
_symmetry.space_group_name_H-M   'P 1'
#
loop_
_entity.id
_entity.type
_entity.pdbx_description
1 polymer ?
#
loop_
_entity_poly.entity_id
_entity_poly.type
_entity_poly.pdbx_seq_one_letter_code
_entity_poly.pdbx_strand_id
1 'polypeptide(L)'
;NCTAPGICACDVTQWNGTRCETPVCNPSCENNGNCTAPSVCTCDLTQWNGTRCETPVCSSSCENNGNCTAPGVCTCDVTQWNGTRCETPVCNPSCENNGNCTAPDVCTCDLTQWNGTRCETPVCSSSCVNNGNCTAPGVCTCDLTQWNGTRCETPVCNPSCENNGNCTAPSVCTCDLTQWNGTRCETPVCSSSCENNGNCTAPGVCTCDLTQWNGTRCETPVCSPSCENNGNCTTPGVCTCPPEWTGSNCNTTNCHLCAGSSYNASCYDCIWTINYCRLTCTCEYNSANSTTSIDLQTGLGITL
;
A
#
# COMPACT_ATOMS: atom_id res chain seq x y z
N ASN A 1 -94.54 -46.88 -11.80
CA ASN A 1 -95.78 -47.60 -12.20
C ASN A 1 -95.41 -48.73 -13.15
N CYS A 2 -95.76 -49.99 -12.86
CA CYS A 2 -95.51 -51.08 -13.80
C CYS A 2 -96.44 -50.94 -15.01
N THR A 3 -95.88 -50.87 -16.21
CA THR A 3 -96.63 -50.69 -17.47
C THR A 3 -96.81 -52.01 -18.22
N ALA A 4 -96.02 -53.04 -17.88
CA ALA A 4 -96.14 -54.43 -18.35
C ALA A 4 -95.43 -55.39 -17.37
N PRO A 5 -95.62 -56.73 -17.47
CA PRO A 5 -94.88 -57.70 -16.67
C PRO A 5 -93.37 -57.53 -16.87
N GLY A 6 -92.64 -57.18 -15.79
CA GLY A 6 -91.21 -56.93 -15.82
C GLY A 6 -90.77 -55.54 -16.32
N ILE A 7 -91.70 -54.67 -16.72
CA ILE A 7 -91.41 -53.32 -17.22
C ILE A 7 -92.00 -52.27 -16.26
N CYS A 8 -91.12 -51.48 -15.66
CA CYS A 8 -91.49 -50.39 -14.77
C CYS A 8 -91.31 -49.03 -15.48
N ALA A 9 -92.30 -48.13 -15.34
CA ALA A 9 -92.13 -46.71 -15.63
C ALA A 9 -91.61 -45.99 -14.39
N CYS A 10 -90.39 -45.47 -14.49
CA CYS A 10 -89.70 -44.62 -13.52
C CYS A 10 -89.76 -43.15 -13.95
N ASP A 11 -89.47 -42.27 -13.00
CA ASP A 11 -88.95 -40.95 -13.33
C ASP A 11 -87.57 -41.10 -13.97
N VAL A 12 -87.50 -40.91 -15.29
CA VAL A 12 -86.28 -41.05 -16.09
C VAL A 12 -85.20 -40.02 -15.77
N THR A 13 -85.54 -38.99 -14.99
CA THR A 13 -84.54 -38.02 -14.48
C THR A 13 -83.77 -38.56 -13.28
N GLN A 14 -84.29 -39.60 -12.61
CA GLN A 14 -83.73 -40.16 -11.38
C GLN A 14 -83.33 -41.64 -11.51
N TRP A 15 -84.02 -42.41 -12.35
CA TRP A 15 -83.82 -43.86 -12.49
C TRP A 15 -83.88 -44.32 -13.94
N ASN A 16 -83.05 -45.30 -14.28
CA ASN A 16 -82.96 -45.98 -15.56
C ASN A 16 -83.02 -47.51 -15.34
N GLY A 17 -83.00 -48.27 -16.44
CA GLY A 17 -83.13 -49.73 -16.42
C GLY A 17 -84.58 -50.19 -16.57
N THR A 18 -84.75 -51.45 -16.99
CA THR A 18 -86.08 -52.03 -17.29
C THR A 18 -86.99 -52.16 -16.06
N ARG A 19 -86.38 -52.14 -14.88
CA ARG A 19 -87.03 -52.27 -13.57
C ARG A 19 -86.73 -51.06 -12.67
N CYS A 20 -86.24 -49.95 -13.23
CA CYS A 20 -85.86 -48.75 -12.49
C CYS A 20 -84.79 -49.01 -11.41
N GLU A 21 -83.84 -49.89 -11.72
CA GLU A 21 -82.81 -50.39 -10.82
C GLU A 21 -81.50 -49.59 -10.85
N THR A 22 -81.27 -48.82 -11.93
CA THR A 22 -80.05 -48.03 -12.09
C THR A 22 -80.31 -46.57 -11.76
N PRO A 23 -79.71 -45.99 -10.71
CA PRO A 23 -79.88 -44.57 -10.43
C PRO A 23 -79.23 -43.72 -11.52
N VAL A 24 -79.81 -42.54 -11.76
CA VAL A 24 -79.29 -41.54 -12.70
C VAL A 24 -78.64 -40.43 -11.90
N CYS A 25 -77.38 -40.12 -12.26
CA CYS A 25 -76.66 -38.97 -11.75
C CYS A 25 -76.58 -37.92 -12.85
N ASN A 26 -77.27 -36.79 -12.66
CA ASN A 26 -77.22 -35.65 -13.56
C ASN A 26 -76.95 -34.36 -12.75
N PRO A 27 -75.78 -33.72 -12.91
CA PRO A 27 -74.71 -34.08 -13.84
C PRO A 27 -73.97 -35.36 -13.43
N SER A 28 -73.26 -36.01 -14.38
CA SER A 28 -72.61 -37.30 -14.16
C SER A 28 -71.53 -37.24 -13.07
N CYS A 29 -71.30 -38.37 -12.40
CA CYS A 29 -70.13 -38.54 -11.55
C CYS A 29 -68.85 -38.45 -12.40
N GLU A 30 -67.85 -37.74 -11.91
CA GLU A 30 -66.54 -37.59 -12.53
C GLU A 30 -65.54 -38.62 -11.97
N ASN A 31 -64.38 -38.75 -12.60
CA ASN A 31 -63.24 -39.53 -12.09
C ASN A 31 -63.57 -40.96 -11.61
N ASN A 32 -64.40 -41.68 -12.38
CA ASN A 32 -64.87 -43.04 -12.09
C ASN A 32 -65.71 -43.18 -10.80
N GLY A 33 -66.34 -42.10 -10.33
CA GLY A 33 -67.32 -42.16 -9.25
C GLY A 33 -68.51 -43.05 -9.62
N ASN A 34 -68.98 -43.84 -8.66
CA ASN A 34 -70.12 -44.74 -8.87
C ASN A 34 -71.44 -44.04 -8.48
N CYS A 35 -72.44 -44.07 -9.35
CA CYS A 35 -73.77 -43.54 -9.04
C CYS A 35 -74.55 -44.56 -8.20
N THR A 36 -74.74 -44.27 -6.91
CA THR A 36 -75.33 -45.23 -5.94
C THR A 36 -76.77 -44.89 -5.56
N ALA A 37 -77.20 -43.65 -5.76
CA ALA A 37 -78.59 -43.20 -5.65
C ALA A 37 -78.81 -41.99 -6.59
N PRO A 38 -80.07 -41.58 -6.86
CA PRO A 38 -80.33 -40.43 -7.74
C PRO A 38 -79.53 -39.20 -7.31
N SER A 39 -78.71 -38.68 -8.21
CA SER A 39 -77.77 -37.57 -7.97
C SER A 39 -76.76 -37.75 -6.81
N VAL A 40 -76.50 -38.99 -6.37
CA VAL A 40 -75.51 -39.31 -5.32
C VAL A 40 -74.38 -40.15 -5.92
N CYS A 41 -73.18 -39.57 -5.93
CA CYS A 41 -71.95 -40.22 -6.35
C CYS A 41 -71.17 -40.74 -5.13
N THR A 42 -70.66 -41.96 -5.21
CA THR A 42 -69.70 -42.52 -4.25
C THR A 42 -68.32 -42.54 -4.89
N CYS A 43 -67.35 -41.89 -4.24
CA CYS A 43 -65.99 -41.69 -4.73
C CYS A 43 -64.98 -42.60 -4.00
N ASP A 44 -63.83 -42.86 -4.63
CA ASP A 44 -62.64 -43.30 -3.88
C ASP A 44 -62.06 -42.10 -3.12
N LEU A 45 -62.42 -42.00 -1.84
CA LEU A 45 -62.04 -40.88 -0.96
C LEU A 45 -60.53 -40.79 -0.69
N THR A 46 -59.73 -41.77 -1.13
CA THR A 46 -58.26 -41.66 -1.09
C THR A 46 -57.70 -40.77 -2.20
N GLN A 47 -58.47 -40.57 -3.28
CA GLN A 47 -58.04 -39.83 -4.46
C GLN A 47 -58.98 -38.68 -4.83
N TRP A 48 -60.29 -38.81 -4.61
CA TRP A 48 -61.30 -37.86 -5.05
C TRP A 48 -62.35 -37.60 -3.98
N ASN A 49 -62.83 -36.37 -3.93
CA ASN A 49 -63.83 -35.85 -3.03
C ASN A 49 -64.79 -34.93 -3.82
N GLY A 50 -65.76 -34.32 -3.15
CA GLY A 50 -66.80 -33.51 -3.77
C GLY A 50 -68.06 -34.33 -4.06
N THR A 51 -69.13 -33.63 -4.41
CA THR A 51 -70.46 -34.23 -4.58
C THR A 51 -70.59 -35.11 -5.82
N ARG A 52 -69.68 -34.93 -6.77
CA ARG A 52 -69.58 -35.63 -8.06
C ARG A 52 -68.20 -36.23 -8.26
N CYS A 53 -67.37 -36.37 -7.21
CA CYS A 53 -65.99 -36.85 -7.29
C CYS A 53 -65.07 -35.95 -8.14
N GLU A 54 -65.39 -34.66 -8.21
CA GLU A 54 -64.74 -33.63 -9.03
C GLU A 54 -63.50 -33.02 -8.38
N THR A 55 -63.36 -33.13 -7.05
CA THR A 55 -62.29 -32.49 -6.29
C THR A 55 -61.18 -33.50 -5.99
N PRO A 56 -59.93 -33.31 -6.45
CA PRO A 56 -58.84 -34.22 -6.12
C PRO A 56 -58.44 -34.11 -4.64
N VAL A 57 -57.94 -35.21 -4.09
CA VAL A 57 -57.42 -35.28 -2.72
C VAL A 57 -55.89 -35.22 -2.74
N CYS A 58 -55.33 -34.19 -2.12
CA CYS A 58 -53.90 -34.08 -1.84
C CYS A 58 -53.67 -34.43 -0.37
N SER A 59 -53.21 -35.65 -0.09
CA SER A 59 -53.01 -36.20 1.26
C SER A 59 -52.08 -35.36 2.13
N SER A 60 -51.09 -34.74 1.50
CA SER A 60 -50.31 -33.66 2.08
C SER A 60 -50.84 -32.35 1.50
N SER A 61 -51.34 -31.45 2.36
CA SER A 61 -51.86 -30.15 1.92
C SER A 61 -50.81 -29.40 1.10
N CYS A 62 -51.24 -28.86 -0.04
CA CYS A 62 -50.42 -27.95 -0.84
C CYS A 62 -50.17 -26.68 -0.01
N GLU A 63 -48.90 -26.35 0.19
CA GLU A 63 -48.47 -25.19 0.95
C GLU A 63 -48.47 -23.93 0.07
N ASN A 64 -48.32 -22.75 0.67
CA ASN A 64 -48.09 -21.49 -0.03
C ASN A 64 -49.05 -21.20 -1.20
N ASN A 65 -50.34 -21.46 -0.98
CA ASN A 65 -51.42 -21.29 -1.98
C ASN A 65 -51.28 -22.17 -3.24
N GLY A 66 -50.58 -23.30 -3.16
CA GLY A 66 -50.58 -24.31 -4.20
C GLY A 66 -51.97 -24.89 -4.43
N ASN A 67 -52.33 -25.13 -5.70
CA ASN A 67 -53.62 -25.69 -6.06
C ASN A 67 -53.52 -27.21 -6.23
N CYS A 68 -54.45 -27.97 -5.65
CA CYS A 68 -54.52 -29.42 -5.84
C CYS A 68 -55.21 -29.70 -7.18
N THR A 69 -54.46 -30.12 -8.19
CA THR A 69 -54.97 -30.27 -9.58
C THR A 69 -55.21 -31.73 -9.97
N ALA A 70 -54.57 -32.67 -9.27
CA ALA A 70 -54.83 -34.10 -9.39
C ALA A 70 -54.52 -34.80 -8.04
N PRO A 71 -54.93 -36.06 -7.83
CA PRO A 71 -54.66 -36.77 -6.60
C PRO A 71 -53.16 -36.77 -6.25
N GLY A 72 -52.81 -36.15 -5.12
CA GLY A 72 -51.42 -35.98 -4.66
C GLY A 72 -50.56 -35.01 -5.48
N VAL A 73 -51.13 -34.23 -6.42
CA VAL A 73 -50.37 -33.30 -7.28
C VAL A 73 -50.75 -31.85 -6.97
N CYS A 74 -49.77 -31.09 -6.48
CA CYS A 74 -49.88 -29.66 -6.26
C CYS A 74 -49.28 -28.88 -7.45
N THR A 75 -50.00 -27.85 -7.90
CA THR A 75 -49.52 -26.89 -8.88
C THR A 75 -49.22 -25.57 -8.18
N CYS A 76 -47.96 -25.13 -8.28
CA CYS A 76 -47.42 -23.97 -7.58
C CYS A 76 -47.30 -22.76 -8.51
N ASP A 77 -47.24 -21.55 -7.95
CA ASP A 77 -46.67 -20.41 -8.66
C ASP A 77 -45.14 -20.60 -8.75
N VAL A 78 -44.68 -21.11 -9.90
CA VAL A 78 -43.28 -21.47 -10.15
C VAL A 78 -42.32 -20.28 -10.09
N THR A 79 -42.83 -19.05 -10.08
CA THR A 79 -41.99 -17.85 -9.89
C THR A 79 -41.57 -17.66 -8.44
N GLN A 80 -42.33 -18.22 -7.50
CA GLN A 80 -42.13 -18.02 -6.06
C GLN A 80 -41.90 -19.32 -5.29
N TRP A 81 -42.48 -20.44 -5.74
CA TRP A 81 -42.49 -21.71 -5.03
C TRP A 81 -42.28 -22.90 -5.95
N ASN A 82 -41.61 -23.91 -5.42
CA ASN A 82 -41.30 -25.18 -6.05
C ASN A 82 -41.44 -26.32 -5.02
N GLY A 83 -41.17 -27.55 -5.44
CA GLY A 83 -41.34 -28.74 -4.62
C GLY A 83 -42.69 -29.40 -4.84
N THR A 84 -42.83 -30.61 -4.31
CA THR A 84 -44.01 -31.47 -4.56
C THR A 84 -45.29 -30.94 -3.90
N ARG A 85 -45.14 -30.06 -2.91
CA ARG A 85 -46.19 -29.44 -2.12
C ARG A 85 -46.09 -27.92 -2.12
N CYS A 86 -45.30 -27.33 -3.03
CA CYS A 86 -45.02 -25.89 -3.07
C CYS A 86 -44.31 -25.38 -1.81
N GLU A 87 -43.51 -26.23 -1.17
CA GLU A 87 -42.83 -26.00 0.10
C GLU A 87 -41.48 -25.27 -0.03
N THR A 88 -40.87 -25.31 -1.22
CA THR A 88 -39.52 -24.76 -1.45
C THR A 88 -39.63 -23.38 -2.08
N PRO A 89 -39.15 -22.30 -1.42
CA PRO A 89 -39.15 -20.98 -2.03
C PRO A 89 -38.17 -20.91 -3.20
N VAL A 90 -38.49 -20.06 -4.18
CA VAL A 90 -37.66 -19.79 -5.34
C VAL A 90 -37.03 -18.41 -5.18
N CYS A 91 -35.71 -18.34 -5.35
CA CYS A 91 -34.97 -17.09 -5.43
C CYS A 91 -34.43 -16.94 -6.86
N ASN A 92 -34.85 -15.88 -7.55
CA ASN A 92 -34.42 -15.63 -8.93
C ASN A 92 -33.96 -14.16 -9.12
N PRO A 93 -32.64 -13.92 -9.26
CA PRO A 93 -31.58 -14.92 -9.43
C PRO A 93 -31.21 -15.62 -8.11
N SER A 94 -30.64 -16.83 -8.20
CA SER A 94 -30.31 -17.67 -7.04
C SER A 94 -29.40 -16.95 -6.04
N CYS A 95 -29.51 -17.32 -4.76
CA CYS A 95 -28.57 -16.91 -3.73
C CYS A 95 -27.15 -17.37 -4.10
N GLU A 96 -26.17 -16.50 -3.92
CA GLU A 96 -24.75 -16.75 -4.18
C GLU A 96 -24.04 -17.22 -2.91
N ASN A 97 -22.81 -17.70 -3.03
CA ASN A 97 -21.91 -18.01 -1.90
C ASN A 97 -22.55 -18.85 -0.78
N ASN A 98 -23.29 -19.88 -1.16
CA ASN A 98 -24.03 -20.79 -0.26
C ASN A 98 -25.11 -20.09 0.61
N GLY A 99 -25.64 -18.95 0.15
CA GLY A 99 -26.84 -18.36 0.73
C GLY A 99 -28.04 -19.30 0.63
N ASN A 100 -28.85 -19.34 1.68
CA ASN A 100 -30.05 -20.17 1.70
C ASN A 100 -31.28 -19.36 1.30
N CYS A 101 -32.10 -19.87 0.40
CA CYS A 101 -33.37 -19.24 0.02
C CYS A 101 -34.43 -19.60 1.05
N THR A 102 -34.86 -18.64 1.87
CA THR A 102 -35.79 -18.88 3.00
C THR A 102 -37.21 -18.42 2.72
N ALA A 103 -37.39 -17.55 1.74
CA ALA A 103 -38.68 -17.10 1.22
C ALA A 103 -38.48 -16.64 -0.24
N PRO A 104 -39.55 -16.43 -1.02
CA PRO A 104 -39.42 -15.98 -2.41
C PRO A 104 -38.53 -14.74 -2.53
N ASP A 105 -37.46 -14.84 -3.31
CA ASP A 105 -36.42 -13.81 -3.49
C ASP A 105 -35.73 -13.31 -2.20
N VAL A 106 -35.80 -14.07 -1.10
CA VAL A 106 -35.13 -13.74 0.17
C VAL A 106 -34.03 -14.75 0.48
N CYS A 107 -32.79 -14.29 0.42
CA CYS A 107 -31.60 -15.05 0.79
C CYS A 107 -31.15 -14.73 2.22
N THR A 108 -30.82 -15.76 2.99
CA THR A 108 -30.09 -15.64 4.25
C THR A 108 -28.64 -16.03 4.05
N CYS A 109 -27.73 -15.15 4.46
CA CYS A 109 -26.28 -15.27 4.27
C CYS A 109 -25.56 -15.57 5.58
N ASP A 110 -24.37 -16.17 5.50
CA ASP A 110 -23.40 -16.11 6.60
C ASP A 110 -22.78 -14.71 6.66
N LEU A 111 -23.34 -13.84 7.52
CA LEU A 111 -22.94 -12.44 7.67
C LEU A 111 -21.50 -12.24 8.18
N THR A 112 -20.82 -13.31 8.59
CA THR A 112 -19.39 -13.22 8.91
C THR A 112 -18.51 -13.14 7.65
N GLN A 113 -19.03 -13.61 6.51
CA GLN A 113 -18.29 -13.71 5.25
C GLN A 113 -18.96 -12.97 4.09
N TRP A 114 -20.30 -12.93 4.05
CA TRP A 114 -21.06 -12.44 2.91
C TRP A 114 -22.26 -11.60 3.33
N ASN A 115 -22.58 -10.61 2.52
CA ASN A 115 -23.66 -9.65 2.68
C ASN A 115 -24.30 -9.36 1.32
N GLY A 116 -25.28 -8.45 1.27
CA GLY A 116 -26.06 -8.18 0.07
C GLY A 116 -27.35 -9.01 0.06
N THR A 117 -28.25 -8.68 -0.88
CA THR A 117 -29.58 -9.30 -0.93
C THR A 117 -29.54 -10.74 -1.44
N ARG A 118 -28.46 -11.11 -2.12
CA ARG A 118 -28.21 -12.45 -2.68
C ARG A 118 -26.90 -13.04 -2.15
N CYS A 119 -26.35 -12.51 -1.06
CA CYS A 119 -25.06 -12.93 -0.49
C CYS A 119 -23.86 -12.73 -1.44
N GLU A 120 -23.96 -11.76 -2.35
CA GLU A 120 -22.99 -11.48 -3.40
C GLU A 120 -21.82 -10.59 -2.94
N THR A 121 -22.00 -9.85 -1.84
CA THR A 121 -21.02 -8.88 -1.36
C THR A 121 -20.13 -9.50 -0.28
N PRO A 122 -18.81 -9.61 -0.47
CA PRO A 122 -17.92 -10.15 0.56
C PRO A 122 -17.78 -9.19 1.75
N VAL A 123 -17.60 -9.74 2.94
CA VAL A 123 -17.36 -9.01 4.18
C VAL A 123 -15.87 -9.05 4.51
N CYS A 124 -15.24 -7.88 4.57
CA CYS A 124 -13.89 -7.71 5.08
C CYS A 124 -13.96 -7.21 6.52
N SER A 125 -13.78 -8.12 7.50
CA SER A 125 -13.93 -7.88 8.94
C SER A 125 -13.12 -6.69 9.45
N SER A 126 -11.94 -6.47 8.86
CA SER A 126 -11.20 -5.23 8.95
C SER A 126 -11.36 -4.48 7.64
N SER A 127 -12.13 -3.38 7.63
CA SER A 127 -12.40 -2.60 6.41
C SER A 127 -11.09 -2.29 5.66
N CYS A 128 -11.09 -2.56 4.36
CA CYS A 128 -10.01 -2.16 3.46
C CYS A 128 -9.87 -0.63 3.53
N VAL A 129 -8.65 -0.14 3.68
CA VAL A 129 -8.35 1.29 3.74
C VAL A 129 -7.76 1.77 2.42
N ASN A 130 -7.56 3.08 2.26
CA ASN A 130 -6.88 3.67 1.10
C ASN A 130 -7.44 3.20 -0.26
N ASN A 131 -8.78 3.12 -0.37
CA ASN A 131 -9.51 2.66 -1.55
C ASN A 131 -9.23 1.20 -1.97
N GLY A 132 -8.79 0.35 -1.04
CA GLY A 132 -8.76 -1.10 -1.27
C GLY A 132 -10.16 -1.67 -1.51
N ASN A 133 -10.28 -2.60 -2.45
CA ASN A 133 -11.55 -3.26 -2.77
C ASN A 133 -11.65 -4.60 -2.03
N CYS A 134 -12.79 -4.88 -1.40
CA CYS A 134 -13.05 -6.18 -0.77
C CYS A 134 -13.49 -7.16 -1.86
N THR A 135 -12.63 -8.11 -2.23
CA THR A 135 -12.87 -9.03 -3.36
C THR A 135 -13.25 -10.44 -2.94
N ALA A 136 -12.93 -10.81 -1.70
CA ALA A 136 -13.38 -12.04 -1.05
C ALA A 136 -13.44 -11.82 0.48
N PRO A 137 -14.08 -12.71 1.25
CA PRO A 137 -14.17 -12.58 2.69
C PRO A 137 -12.78 -12.37 3.33
N GLY A 138 -12.59 -11.23 3.99
CA GLY A 138 -11.30 -10.85 4.60
C GLY A 138 -10.15 -10.53 3.63
N VAL A 139 -10.39 -10.45 2.31
CA VAL A 139 -9.36 -10.19 1.30
C VAL A 139 -9.56 -8.82 0.65
N CYS A 140 -8.57 -7.94 0.85
CA CYS A 140 -8.51 -6.64 0.20
C CYS A 140 -7.56 -6.69 -1.01
N THR A 141 -8.02 -6.20 -2.15
CA THR A 141 -7.18 -5.93 -3.33
C THR A 141 -6.80 -4.45 -3.36
N CYS A 142 -5.50 -4.18 -3.40
CA CYS A 142 -4.92 -2.84 -3.33
C CYS A 142 -4.34 -2.41 -4.68
N ASP A 143 -4.21 -1.09 -4.90
CA ASP A 143 -3.30 -0.58 -5.92
C ASP A 143 -1.86 -0.73 -5.42
N LEU A 144 -1.19 -1.80 -5.86
CA LEU A 144 0.17 -2.17 -5.43
C LEU A 144 1.25 -1.16 -5.85
N THR A 145 0.91 -0.16 -6.68
CA THR A 145 1.84 0.94 -6.98
C THR A 145 1.91 1.96 -5.83
N GLN A 146 0.89 2.00 -4.97
CA GLN A 146 0.76 2.98 -3.89
C GLN A 146 0.62 2.36 -2.51
N TRP A 147 -0.05 1.20 -2.40
CA TRP A 147 -0.41 0.59 -1.12
C TRP A 147 -0.22 -0.93 -1.14
N ASN A 148 0.17 -1.47 0.00
CA ASN A 148 0.39 -2.88 0.27
C ASN A 148 -0.14 -3.22 1.68
N GLY A 149 0.02 -4.46 2.12
CA GLY A 149 -0.52 -4.97 3.37
C GLY A 149 -1.88 -5.64 3.17
N THR A 150 -2.37 -6.29 4.22
CA THR A 150 -3.58 -7.12 4.12
C THR A 150 -4.86 -6.30 3.98
N ARG A 151 -4.80 -5.01 4.32
CA ARG A 151 -5.90 -4.04 4.27
C ARG A 151 -5.56 -2.83 3.42
N CYS A 152 -4.47 -2.86 2.65
CA CYS A 152 -3.94 -1.71 1.91
C CYS A 152 -3.44 -0.57 2.81
N GLU A 153 -2.95 -0.91 4.00
CA GLU A 153 -2.54 0.01 5.05
C GLU A 153 -1.08 0.49 4.96
N THR A 154 -0.24 -0.26 4.26
CA THR A 154 1.20 0.01 4.16
C THR A 154 1.48 0.81 2.90
N PRO A 155 1.99 2.05 2.96
CA PRO A 155 2.35 2.80 1.75
C PRO A 155 3.53 2.16 1.04
N VAL A 156 3.56 2.27 -0.28
CA VAL A 156 4.64 1.80 -1.15
C VAL A 156 5.47 3.00 -1.60
N CYS A 157 6.77 2.93 -1.37
CA CYS A 157 7.73 3.88 -1.92
C CYS A 157 8.56 3.15 -2.98
N ASN A 158 8.37 3.54 -4.24
CA ASN A 158 9.14 3.00 -5.36
C ASN A 158 9.69 4.17 -6.23
N PRO A 159 11.01 4.39 -6.25
CA PRO A 159 12.04 3.58 -5.61
C PRO A 159 12.02 3.70 -4.06
N SER A 160 12.57 2.72 -3.37
CA SER A 160 12.54 2.66 -1.90
C SER A 160 13.27 3.84 -1.26
N CYS A 161 12.87 4.19 -0.03
CA CYS A 161 13.62 5.10 0.81
C CYS A 161 15.01 4.51 1.11
N GLU A 162 16.03 5.34 1.07
CA GLU A 162 17.42 4.98 1.37
C GLU A 162 17.76 5.35 2.82
N ASN A 163 18.91 4.88 3.32
CA ASN A 163 19.48 5.29 4.61
C ASN A 163 18.49 5.27 5.80
N ASN A 164 17.69 4.22 5.89
CA ASN A 164 16.65 4.02 6.92
C ASN A 164 15.53 5.08 6.92
N GLY A 165 15.28 5.76 5.81
CA GLY A 165 14.09 6.58 5.63
C GLY A 165 12.81 5.76 5.77
N ASN A 166 11.80 6.32 6.42
CA ASN A 166 10.52 5.65 6.62
C ASN A 166 9.53 6.04 5.52
N CYS A 167 8.87 5.07 4.89
CA CYS A 167 7.83 5.34 3.90
C CYS A 167 6.52 5.67 4.64
N THR A 168 6.13 6.94 4.63
CA THR A 168 4.97 7.43 5.41
C THR A 168 3.72 7.66 4.58
N ALA A 169 3.87 7.81 3.27
CA ALA A 169 2.80 7.87 2.29
C ALA A 169 3.32 7.36 0.94
N PRO A 170 2.46 7.08 -0.05
CA PRO A 170 2.90 6.62 -1.36
C PRO A 170 3.97 7.54 -1.95
N SER A 171 5.15 6.99 -2.25
CA SER A 171 6.33 7.72 -2.75
C SER A 171 6.84 8.87 -1.85
N VAL A 172 6.47 8.90 -0.56
CA VAL A 172 6.94 9.92 0.41
C VAL A 172 7.78 9.26 1.49
N CYS A 173 9.07 9.60 1.50
CA CYS A 173 10.01 9.19 2.53
C CYS A 173 10.19 10.29 3.58
N THR A 174 10.17 9.90 4.85
CA THR A 174 10.55 10.75 5.98
C THR A 174 11.94 10.34 6.47
N CYS A 175 12.86 11.31 6.49
CA CYS A 175 14.28 11.09 6.81
C CYS A 175 14.63 11.61 8.21
N ASP A 176 15.70 11.08 8.80
CA ASP A 176 16.39 11.77 9.88
C ASP A 176 17.18 12.96 9.31
N LEU A 177 16.59 14.15 9.38
CA LEU A 177 17.14 15.38 8.81
C LEU A 177 18.45 15.83 9.47
N THR A 178 18.87 15.21 10.57
CA THR A 178 20.20 15.47 11.16
C THR A 178 21.32 14.80 10.37
N GLN A 179 21.00 13.76 9.58
CA GLN A 179 21.97 12.93 8.86
C GLN A 179 21.69 12.87 7.36
N TRP A 180 20.43 12.86 6.94
CA TRP A 180 20.02 12.60 5.56
C TRP A 180 18.90 13.55 5.12
N ASN A 181 18.93 13.90 3.85
CA ASN A 181 17.99 14.77 3.16
C ASN A 181 17.74 14.23 1.74
N GLY A 182 16.93 14.93 0.95
CA GLY A 182 16.47 14.46 -0.35
C GLY A 182 15.11 13.77 -0.26
N THR A 183 14.51 13.48 -1.40
CA THR A 183 13.14 12.93 -1.46
C THR A 183 13.08 11.46 -1.05
N ARG A 184 14.23 10.77 -1.07
CA ARG A 184 14.40 9.37 -0.69
C ARG A 184 15.46 9.20 0.41
N CYS A 185 15.86 10.27 1.09
CA CYS A 185 16.92 10.26 2.10
C CYS A 185 18.30 9.88 1.55
N GLU A 186 18.54 10.16 0.27
CA GLU A 186 19.75 9.80 -0.48
C GLU A 186 20.91 10.80 -0.29
N THR A 187 20.62 12.02 0.15
CA THR A 187 21.61 13.09 0.25
C THR A 187 22.11 13.20 1.69
N PRO A 188 23.41 13.02 1.98
CA PRO A 188 23.94 13.19 3.33
C PRO A 188 23.93 14.66 3.76
N VAL A 189 23.74 14.90 5.05
CA VAL A 189 23.79 16.21 5.68
C VAL A 189 25.12 16.39 6.38
N CYS A 190 25.88 17.41 5.97
CA CYS A 190 27.06 17.89 6.65
C CYS A 190 26.68 19.15 7.44
N SER A 191 26.36 18.97 8.73
CA SER A 191 25.84 20.02 9.62
C SER A 191 26.70 21.29 9.67
N SER A 192 28.00 21.13 9.52
CA SER A 192 28.92 22.20 9.16
C SER A 192 29.27 22.07 7.68
N SER A 193 28.72 22.93 6.83
CA SER A 193 28.92 22.87 5.37
C SER A 193 30.39 22.68 5.01
N CYS A 194 30.65 21.77 4.07
CA CYS A 194 31.99 21.58 3.51
C CYS A 194 32.42 22.87 2.82
N GLU A 195 33.58 23.38 3.20
CA GLU A 195 34.15 24.61 2.65
C GLU A 195 34.92 24.29 1.35
N ASN A 196 35.29 25.33 0.60
CA ASN A 196 36.20 25.23 -0.55
C ASN A 196 35.86 24.11 -1.56
N ASN A 197 34.58 23.95 -1.88
CA ASN A 197 34.05 22.92 -2.78
C ASN A 197 34.28 21.46 -2.34
N GLY A 198 34.44 21.22 -1.03
CA GLY A 198 34.39 19.87 -0.49
C GLY A 198 33.04 19.20 -0.75
N ASN A 199 33.05 17.91 -1.09
CA ASN A 199 31.83 17.15 -1.34
C ASN A 199 31.37 16.43 -0.07
N CYS A 200 30.09 16.55 0.28
CA CYS A 200 29.52 15.82 1.42
C CYS A 200 29.21 14.39 0.98
N THR A 201 29.99 13.41 1.44
CA THR A 201 29.91 12.02 0.96
C THR A 201 29.24 11.08 1.98
N ALA A 202 29.19 11.48 3.24
CA ALA A 202 28.45 10.81 4.31
C ALA A 202 28.05 11.85 5.38
N PRO A 203 27.12 11.53 6.30
CA PRO A 203 26.71 12.47 7.34
C PRO A 203 27.91 13.02 8.13
N GLY A 204 28.12 14.33 8.06
CA GLY A 204 29.24 15.02 8.69
C GLY A 204 30.63 14.77 8.07
N VAL A 205 30.74 14.09 6.93
CA VAL A 205 32.02 13.76 6.27
C VAL A 205 32.18 14.53 4.97
N CYS A 206 33.18 15.40 4.93
CA CYS A 206 33.58 16.13 3.74
C CYS A 206 34.77 15.45 3.06
N THR A 207 34.70 15.29 1.74
CA THR A 207 35.81 14.85 0.90
C THR A 207 36.36 16.03 0.12
N CYS A 208 37.64 16.33 0.33
CA CYS A 208 38.33 17.50 -0.22
C CYS A 208 39.24 17.11 -1.40
N ASP A 209 39.56 18.07 -2.27
CA ASP A 209 40.72 17.94 -3.13
C ASP A 209 42.00 18.11 -2.29
N LEU A 210 42.61 16.99 -1.91
CA LEU A 210 43.78 16.95 -1.03
C LEU A 210 45.04 17.60 -1.64
N THR A 211 45.02 17.97 -2.93
CA THR A 211 46.09 18.77 -3.52
C THR A 211 46.02 20.24 -3.11
N GLN A 212 44.84 20.71 -2.70
CA GLN A 212 44.57 22.12 -2.39
C GLN A 212 44.08 22.34 -0.96
N TRP A 213 43.28 21.43 -0.42
CA TRP A 213 42.58 21.61 0.86
C TRP A 213 42.61 20.33 1.70
N ASN A 214 42.65 20.51 3.01
CA ASN A 214 42.68 19.49 4.04
C ASN A 214 41.80 19.94 5.23
N GLY A 215 41.71 19.10 6.26
CA GLY A 215 40.82 19.33 7.41
C GLY A 215 39.48 18.63 7.24
N THR A 216 38.71 18.60 8.33
CA THR A 216 37.45 17.83 8.39
C THR A 216 36.33 18.44 7.54
N ARG A 217 36.46 19.72 7.18
CA ARG A 217 35.53 20.51 6.40
C ARG A 217 36.20 21.13 5.17
N CYS A 218 37.40 20.68 4.79
CA CYS A 218 38.20 21.26 3.72
C CYS A 218 38.59 22.73 3.98
N GLU A 219 38.74 23.10 5.24
CA GLU A 219 38.99 24.45 5.73
C GLU A 219 40.47 24.85 5.69
N THR A 220 41.38 23.86 5.68
CA THR A 220 42.82 24.08 5.79
C THR A 220 43.47 24.05 4.41
N PRO A 221 44.10 25.12 3.92
CA PRO A 221 44.80 25.09 2.64
C PRO A 221 46.06 24.22 2.71
N VAL A 222 46.40 23.57 1.60
CA VAL A 222 47.61 22.76 1.44
C VAL A 222 48.66 23.57 0.68
N CYS A 223 49.84 23.71 1.26
CA CYS A 223 51.02 24.30 0.61
C CYS A 223 52.04 23.19 0.35
N SER A 224 52.38 22.96 -0.92
CA SER A 224 53.40 22.00 -1.35
C SER A 224 54.36 22.69 -2.33
N PRO A 225 55.62 22.96 -1.95
CA PRO A 225 56.25 22.62 -0.66
C PRO A 225 55.66 23.40 0.53
N SER A 226 55.78 22.83 1.74
CA SER A 226 55.28 23.44 2.97
C SER A 226 55.96 24.78 3.25
N CYS A 227 55.22 25.70 3.89
CA CYS A 227 55.76 26.98 4.34
C CYS A 227 56.79 26.74 5.46
N GLU A 228 58.03 27.13 5.23
CA GLU A 228 59.12 26.99 6.20
C GLU A 228 59.16 28.20 7.15
N ASN A 229 60.00 28.12 8.19
CA ASN A 229 60.30 29.24 9.09
C ASN A 229 59.06 29.97 9.66
N ASN A 230 58.05 29.21 10.09
CA ASN A 230 56.78 29.70 10.61
C ASN A 230 55.94 30.54 9.62
N GLY A 231 56.13 30.34 8.31
CA GLY A 231 55.19 30.84 7.31
C GLY A 231 53.80 30.23 7.46
N ASN A 232 52.76 31.04 7.27
CA ASN A 232 51.37 30.57 7.33
C ASN A 232 50.83 30.29 5.92
N CYS A 233 50.25 29.11 5.71
CA CYS A 233 49.58 28.77 4.46
C CYS A 233 48.19 29.39 4.48
N THR A 234 47.98 30.45 3.69
CA THR A 234 46.73 31.22 3.72
C THR A 234 45.76 30.85 2.60
N THR A 235 46.30 30.40 1.46
CA THR A 235 45.55 29.81 0.35
C THR A 235 46.40 28.69 -0.28
N PRO A 236 45.82 27.80 -1.09
CA PRO A 236 46.55 26.68 -1.67
C PRO A 236 47.81 27.14 -2.41
N GLY A 237 48.97 26.62 -1.98
CA GLY A 237 50.29 26.96 -2.54
C GLY A 237 50.84 28.35 -2.22
N VAL A 238 50.19 29.16 -1.38
CA VAL A 238 50.64 30.52 -1.03
C VAL A 238 50.99 30.62 0.44
N CYS A 239 52.27 30.91 0.70
CA CYS A 239 52.79 31.15 2.03
C CYS A 239 52.87 32.65 2.33
N THR A 240 52.34 33.05 3.49
CA THR A 240 52.57 34.37 4.07
C THR A 240 53.73 34.26 5.06
N CYS A 241 54.85 34.89 4.73
CA CYS A 241 56.07 34.78 5.51
C CYS A 241 56.13 35.80 6.65
N PRO A 242 56.78 35.47 7.78
CA PRO A 242 57.14 36.46 8.79
C PRO A 242 58.07 37.54 8.21
N PRO A 243 58.18 38.72 8.86
CA PRO A 243 58.96 39.85 8.33
C PRO A 243 60.40 39.52 7.94
N GLU A 244 61.02 38.55 8.63
CA GLU A 244 62.41 38.13 8.46
C GLU A 244 62.62 37.15 7.29
N TRP A 245 61.55 36.68 6.64
CA TRP A 245 61.60 35.65 5.59
C TRP A 245 60.87 36.08 4.32
N THR A 246 61.33 35.57 3.18
CA THR A 246 60.83 35.84 1.83
C THR A 246 60.98 34.56 0.97
N GLY A 247 60.56 34.64 -0.30
CA GLY A 247 60.45 33.48 -1.19
C GLY A 247 59.08 32.81 -1.11
N SER A 248 58.78 31.95 -2.09
CA SER A 248 57.44 31.36 -2.26
C SER A 248 57.03 30.41 -1.14
N ASN A 249 57.98 29.80 -0.44
CA ASN A 249 57.74 28.93 0.72
C ASN A 249 58.48 29.43 1.99
N CYS A 250 58.83 30.71 2.07
CA CYS A 250 59.51 31.32 3.22
C CYS A 250 60.89 30.70 3.55
N ASN A 251 61.55 30.12 2.54
CA ASN A 251 62.87 29.49 2.70
C ASN A 251 64.04 30.48 2.60
N THR A 252 63.79 31.72 2.18
CA THR A 252 64.83 32.72 1.93
C THR A 252 64.78 33.80 3.01
N THR A 253 65.90 34.22 3.56
CA THR A 253 65.94 35.32 4.54
C THR A 253 65.69 36.68 3.86
N ASN A 254 64.81 37.49 4.42
CA ASN A 254 64.50 38.84 3.93
C ASN A 254 65.54 39.85 4.45
N CYS A 255 66.47 40.25 3.59
CA CYS A 255 67.48 41.25 3.92
C CYS A 255 66.99 42.66 3.57
N HIS A 256 66.16 43.27 4.42
CA HIS A 256 65.70 44.66 4.22
C HIS A 256 66.65 45.73 4.79
N LEU A 257 67.97 45.56 4.72
CA LEU A 257 68.93 46.51 5.28
C LEU A 257 69.94 47.05 4.26
N CYS A 258 69.47 47.46 3.08
CA CYS A 258 70.18 48.50 2.33
C CYS A 258 69.24 49.72 2.21
N ALA A 259 69.45 50.71 3.09
CA ALA A 259 68.74 51.99 3.00
C ALA A 259 69.22 52.77 1.76
N GLY A 260 68.56 52.55 0.63
CA GLY A 260 68.70 53.35 -0.59
C GLY A 260 68.43 52.54 -1.86
N SER A 261 67.86 53.18 -2.87
CA SER A 261 67.28 52.55 -4.06
C SER A 261 68.31 52.16 -5.15
N SER A 262 69.53 51.73 -4.78
CA SER A 262 70.58 51.42 -5.78
C SER A 262 71.59 50.34 -5.36
N TYR A 263 71.33 49.57 -4.30
CA TYR A 263 72.25 48.54 -3.81
C TYR A 263 71.84 47.15 -4.29
N ASN A 264 72.80 46.35 -4.77
CA ASN A 264 72.62 44.90 -4.86
C ASN A 264 72.95 44.32 -3.49
N ALA A 265 71.97 43.67 -2.85
CA ALA A 265 72.14 43.03 -1.56
C ALA A 265 72.33 41.52 -1.75
N SER A 266 73.42 41.00 -1.23
CA SER A 266 73.72 39.57 -1.23
C SER A 266 73.95 39.12 0.20
N CYS A 267 73.19 38.13 0.66
CA CYS A 267 73.30 37.59 2.01
C CYS A 267 73.95 36.21 1.93
N TYR A 268 75.03 36.02 2.69
CA TYR A 268 75.79 34.77 2.70
C TYR A 268 75.95 34.30 4.14
N ASP A 269 75.54 33.05 4.38
CA ASP A 269 75.60 32.31 5.64
C ASP A 269 74.85 32.88 6.86
N CYS A 270 74.08 32.00 7.49
CA CYS A 270 73.56 32.19 8.85
C CYS A 270 74.48 31.39 9.80
N ILE A 271 75.30 32.08 10.57
CA ILE A 271 76.22 31.43 11.52
C ILE A 271 75.45 31.15 12.81
N TRP A 272 75.23 29.87 13.10
CA TRP A 272 74.64 29.41 14.36
C TRP A 272 75.68 29.50 15.48
N THR A 273 75.45 30.39 16.43
CA THR A 273 76.08 30.30 17.76
C THR A 273 75.03 29.88 18.78
N ILE A 274 75.46 29.48 19.98
CA ILE A 274 74.65 28.74 20.97
C ILE A 274 73.30 29.42 21.30
N ASN A 275 73.13 30.73 21.06
CA ASN A 275 71.94 31.49 21.46
C ASN A 275 71.34 32.46 20.42
N TYR A 276 71.86 32.56 19.19
CA TYR A 276 71.29 33.41 18.13
C TYR A 276 71.83 33.05 16.73
N CYS A 277 71.05 33.32 15.67
CA CYS A 277 71.54 33.25 14.29
C CYS A 277 72.02 34.63 13.87
N ARG A 278 73.25 34.72 13.36
CA ARG A 278 73.76 35.98 12.81
C ARG A 278 73.72 35.92 11.29
N LEU A 279 72.86 36.71 10.68
CA LEU A 279 72.78 36.85 9.23
C LEU A 279 73.72 37.97 8.79
N THR A 280 74.67 37.65 7.91
CA THR A 280 75.61 38.65 7.38
C THR A 280 75.13 39.09 6.00
N CYS A 281 74.75 40.36 5.89
CA CYS A 281 74.32 40.98 4.65
C CYS A 281 75.49 41.79 4.09
N THR A 282 75.81 41.58 2.82
CA THR A 282 76.71 42.46 2.07
C THR A 282 75.89 43.30 1.11
N CYS A 283 76.00 44.63 1.19
CA CYS A 283 75.48 45.53 0.18
C CYS A 283 76.65 45.92 -0.74
N GLU A 284 76.53 45.68 -2.05
CA GLU A 284 77.49 46.14 -3.05
C GLU A 284 76.96 47.40 -3.76
N TYR A 285 77.77 48.46 -3.76
CA TYR A 285 77.56 49.66 -4.59
C TYR A 285 78.90 50.16 -5.14
N ASN A 286 79.04 50.20 -6.47
CA ASN A 286 80.18 50.83 -7.16
C ASN A 286 81.52 50.62 -6.44
N SER A 287 81.93 49.34 -6.28
CA SER A 287 83.21 48.91 -5.71
C SER A 287 83.50 49.25 -4.23
N ALA A 288 82.49 49.68 -3.47
CA ALA A 288 82.54 49.72 -2.00
C ALA A 288 81.63 48.64 -1.41
N ASN A 289 82.20 47.73 -0.61
CA ASN A 289 81.45 46.72 0.14
C ASN A 289 81.17 47.26 1.54
N SER A 290 79.88 47.35 1.91
CA SER A 290 79.49 47.50 3.31
C SER A 290 78.93 46.18 3.82
N THR A 291 79.44 45.75 4.97
CA THR A 291 78.98 44.53 5.65
C THR A 291 78.16 44.96 6.86
N THR A 292 76.89 44.61 6.87
CA THR A 292 76.02 44.76 8.03
C THR A 292 75.66 43.39 8.55
N SER A 293 75.70 43.24 9.87
CA SER A 293 75.36 41.99 10.53
C SER A 293 74.11 42.21 11.35
N ILE A 294 73.12 41.35 11.16
CA ILE A 294 71.90 41.35 11.97
C ILE A 294 72.01 40.18 12.94
N ASP A 295 71.90 40.48 14.23
CA ASP A 295 71.69 39.45 15.24
C ASP A 295 70.19 39.11 15.24
N LEU A 296 69.82 37.96 14.66
CA LEU A 296 68.46 37.46 14.69
C LEU A 296 68.26 36.74 16.03
N GLN A 297 67.52 37.38 16.93
CA GLN A 297 67.00 36.67 18.11
C GLN A 297 66.06 35.59 17.60
N THR A 298 66.47 34.33 17.76
CA THR A 298 65.53 33.22 17.63
C THR A 298 64.55 33.37 18.77
N GLY A 299 63.27 33.53 18.45
CA GLY A 299 62.18 33.43 19.41
C GLY A 299 62.11 32.00 19.94
N LEU A 300 63.04 31.61 20.81
CA LEU A 300 63.02 30.37 21.56
C LEU A 300 62.55 30.69 22.98
N GLY A 301 61.23 30.75 23.12
CA GLY A 301 60.61 30.22 24.32
C GLY A 301 60.71 28.69 24.28
N ILE A 302 61.89 28.15 24.60
CA ILE A 302 62.01 26.76 25.06
C ILE A 302 62.29 26.84 26.56
N THR A 303 61.22 26.65 27.33
CA THR A 303 61.28 26.21 28.72
C THR A 303 62.01 24.87 28.79
N LEU A 304 62.94 24.78 29.75
CA LEU A 304 63.75 23.61 30.12
C LEU A 304 62.94 22.31 30.27
#